data_AF-G2LLT9-F1
#
_entry.id   AF-G2LLT9-F1
#
_cell.length_a   1.000
_cell.length_b   1.000
_cell.length_c   1.000
_cell.angle_alpha   90.00
_cell.angle_beta   90.00
_cell.angle_gamma   90.00
#
_symmetry.space_group_name_H-M   'P 1'
#
loop_
_entity.id
_entity.type
_entity.pdbx_description
1 polymer ?
#
loop_
_entity_poly.entity_id
_entity_poly.type
_entity_poly.pdbx_seq_one_letter_code
_entity_poly.pdbx_strand_id
1 'polypeptide(L)'
;MKISVLFLTVCVLFLLSGCADSEYQQRIADLESEYQQRIADLEIRLESIRSEFNDVKDALVDVQSALESLKSVVDDFRYENWQDNVPDVEDATSNLESALDNFEMAINDVDSEL
;
A
#
# COMPACT_ATOMS: atom_id res chain seq x y z
N MET A 1 37.79 -58.42 18.61
CA MET A 1 37.13 -58.14 17.32
C MET A 1 35.65 -57.77 17.46
N LYS A 2 34.83 -58.49 18.24
CA LYS A 2 33.38 -58.21 18.40
C LYS A 2 33.05 -56.85 19.03
N ILE A 3 33.86 -56.38 19.98
CA ILE A 3 33.67 -55.07 20.66
C ILE A 3 33.91 -53.89 19.70
N SER A 4 34.91 -53.97 18.81
CA SER A 4 35.16 -52.93 17.80
C SER A 4 34.02 -52.78 16.79
N VAL A 5 33.39 -53.90 16.39
CA VAL A 5 32.26 -53.86 15.45
C VAL A 5 31.03 -53.22 16.10
N LEU A 6 30.77 -53.53 17.38
CA LEU A 6 29.62 -53.00 18.11
C LEU A 6 29.76 -51.48 18.37
N PHE A 7 30.98 -51.03 18.69
CA PHE A 7 31.27 -49.60 18.86
C PHE A 7 31.10 -48.83 17.53
N LEU A 8 31.57 -49.41 16.43
CA LEU A 8 31.45 -48.81 15.10
C LEU A 8 29.99 -48.71 14.64
N THR A 9 29.16 -49.72 14.91
CA THR A 9 27.72 -49.68 14.61
C THR A 9 26.96 -48.64 15.43
N VAL A 10 27.31 -48.46 16.71
CA VAL A 10 26.70 -47.44 17.57
C VAL A 10 27.11 -46.04 17.10
N CYS A 11 28.37 -45.81 16.74
CA CYS A 11 28.82 -44.54 16.16
C CYS A 11 28.09 -44.20 14.87
N VAL A 12 27.89 -45.17 13.96
CA VAL A 12 27.17 -44.94 12.70
C VAL A 12 25.70 -44.60 12.95
N LEU A 13 25.03 -45.25 13.91
CA LEU A 13 23.65 -44.92 14.29
C LEU A 13 23.52 -43.51 14.88
N PHE A 14 24.46 -43.08 15.72
CA PHE A 14 24.49 -41.72 16.27
C PHE A 14 24.73 -40.65 15.18
N LEU A 15 25.63 -40.92 14.23
CA LEU A 15 25.91 -40.00 13.12
C LEU A 15 24.71 -39.85 12.17
N LEU A 16 24.04 -40.97 11.84
CA LEU A 16 22.84 -40.94 11.00
C LEU A 16 21.66 -40.22 11.66
N SER A 17 21.53 -40.32 12.99
CA SER A 17 20.46 -39.65 13.75
C SER A 17 20.66 -38.13 13.80
N GLY A 18 21.89 -37.65 13.93
CA GLY A 18 22.20 -36.21 13.96
C GLY A 18 22.10 -35.53 12.59
N CYS A 19 22.38 -36.24 11.49
CA CYS A 19 22.25 -35.69 10.14
C CYS A 19 20.79 -35.42 9.74
N ALA A 20 19.87 -36.33 10.07
CA ALA A 20 18.46 -36.14 9.76
C ALA A 20 17.88 -34.91 10.49
N ASP A 21 18.22 -34.73 11.77
CA ASP A 21 17.76 -33.59 12.58
C ASP A 21 18.31 -32.25 12.04
N SER A 22 19.56 -32.22 11.57
CA SER A 22 20.16 -31.01 10.98
C SER A 22 19.49 -30.54 9.69
N GLU A 23 18.99 -31.45 8.85
CA GLU A 23 18.26 -31.12 7.62
C GLU A 23 16.89 -30.49 7.93
N TYR A 24 16.17 -31.04 8.92
CA TYR A 24 14.90 -30.47 9.36
C TYR A 24 15.07 -29.08 9.98
N GLN A 25 16.08 -28.90 10.82
CA GLN A 25 16.40 -27.59 11.42
C GLN A 25 16.72 -26.54 10.35
N GLN A 26 17.53 -26.90 9.35
CA GLN A 26 17.85 -25.99 8.26
C GLN A 26 16.61 -25.61 7.46
N ARG A 27 15.75 -26.58 7.14
CA ARG A 27 14.51 -26.32 6.41
C ARG A 27 13.51 -25.44 7.18
N ILE A 28 13.47 -25.58 8.51
CA ILE A 28 12.69 -24.70 9.38
C ILE A 28 13.25 -23.29 9.34
N ALA A 29 14.57 -23.13 9.45
CA ALA A 29 15.23 -21.81 9.39
C ALA A 29 15.02 -21.13 8.02
N ASP A 30 15.13 -21.86 6.92
CA ASP A 30 14.89 -21.35 5.57
C ASP A 30 13.43 -20.88 5.42
N LEU A 31 12.48 -21.69 5.91
CA LEU A 31 11.05 -21.35 5.85
C LEU A 31 10.71 -20.15 6.74
N GLU A 32 11.32 -20.06 7.93
CA GLU A 32 11.18 -18.91 8.82
C GLU A 32 11.71 -17.63 8.15
N SER A 33 12.87 -17.71 7.49
CA SER A 33 13.43 -16.59 6.74
C SER A 33 12.53 -16.16 5.58
N GLU A 34 11.97 -17.12 4.82
CA GLU A 34 11.02 -16.83 3.74
C GLU A 34 9.77 -16.10 4.28
N TYR A 35 9.19 -16.59 5.38
CA TYR A 35 8.03 -15.93 5.98
C TYR A 35 8.36 -14.53 6.51
N GLN A 36 9.53 -14.34 7.13
CA GLN A 36 9.95 -13.02 7.59
C GLN A 36 10.13 -12.04 6.43
N GLN A 37 10.71 -12.49 5.31
CA GLN A 37 10.84 -11.65 4.11
C GLN A 37 9.47 -11.29 3.53
N ARG A 38 8.55 -12.25 3.45
CA ARG A 38 7.19 -11.99 2.95
C ARG A 38 6.41 -11.05 3.87
N ILE A 39 6.59 -11.14 5.18
CA ILE A 39 5.99 -10.20 6.13
C ILE A 39 6.55 -8.80 5.90
N ALA A 40 7.88 -8.66 5.79
CA ALA A 40 8.51 -7.36 5.56
C ALA A 40 8.06 -6.71 4.23
N ASP A 41 7.94 -7.51 3.16
CA ASP A 41 7.41 -7.04 1.86
C ASP A 41 5.95 -6.55 1.98
N LEU A 42 5.10 -7.33 2.66
CA LEU A 42 3.71 -6.93 2.91
C LEU A 42 3.60 -5.67 3.77
N GLU A 43 4.47 -5.50 4.77
CA GLU A 43 4.51 -4.28 5.59
C GLU A 43 4.88 -3.05 4.75
N ILE A 44 5.86 -3.17 3.84
CA ILE A 44 6.24 -2.09 2.93
C ILE A 44 5.07 -1.74 2.00
N ARG A 45 4.43 -2.73 1.39
CA ARG A 45 3.26 -2.52 0.52
C ARG A 45 2.11 -1.85 1.26
N LEU A 46 1.83 -2.27 2.49
CA LEU A 46 0.76 -1.69 3.30
C LEU A 46 1.05 -0.23 3.62
N GLU A 47 2.30 0.11 3.95
CA GLU A 47 2.68 1.51 4.19
C GLU A 47 2.59 2.36 2.92
N SER A 48 2.92 1.80 1.75
CA SER A 48 2.75 2.47 0.45
C SER A 48 1.28 2.82 0.18
N ILE A 49 0.40 1.80 0.24
CA ILE A 49 -1.06 1.97 0.05
C ILE A 49 -1.62 2.98 1.07
N ARG A 50 -1.11 2.96 2.30
CA ARG A 50 -1.52 3.92 3.33
C ARG A 50 -1.14 5.36 2.98
N SER A 51 0.05 5.57 2.42
CA SER A 51 0.50 6.88 1.97
C SER A 51 -0.42 7.40 0.87
N GLU A 52 -0.65 6.60 -0.17
CA GLU A 52 -1.48 6.98 -1.32
C GLU A 52 -2.94 7.22 -0.90
N PHE A 53 -3.46 6.47 0.06
CA PHE A 53 -4.79 6.73 0.61
C PHE A 53 -4.87 8.09 1.32
N ASN A 54 -3.78 8.58 1.93
CA ASN A 54 -3.76 9.95 2.46
C ASN A 54 -3.76 10.97 1.33
N ASP A 55 -3.06 10.71 0.22
CA ASP A 55 -3.05 11.61 -0.94
C ASP A 55 -4.46 11.70 -1.57
N VAL A 56 -5.17 10.58 -1.69
CA VAL A 56 -6.60 10.57 -2.09
C VAL A 56 -7.47 11.41 -1.16
N LYS A 57 -7.24 11.30 0.15
CA LYS A 57 -8.00 12.07 1.14
C LYS A 57 -7.74 13.57 1.00
N ASP A 58 -6.50 13.97 0.79
CA ASP A 58 -6.14 15.37 0.62
C ASP A 58 -6.71 15.93 -0.70
N ALA A 59 -6.63 15.17 -1.80
CA ALA A 59 -7.27 15.54 -3.07
C ALA A 59 -8.80 15.66 -2.95
N LEU A 60 -9.45 14.82 -2.13
CA LEU A 60 -10.89 14.95 -1.85
C LEU A 60 -11.22 16.25 -1.11
N VAL A 61 -10.36 16.70 -0.19
CA VAL A 61 -10.54 17.99 0.52
C VAL A 61 -10.46 19.16 -0.47
N ASP A 62 -9.58 19.08 -1.46
CA ASP A 62 -9.46 20.10 -2.51
C ASP A 62 -10.71 20.15 -3.39
N VAL A 63 -11.24 18.98 -3.80
CA VAL A 63 -12.52 18.90 -4.54
C VAL A 63 -13.67 19.50 -3.73
N GLN A 64 -13.75 19.21 -2.43
CA GLN A 64 -14.79 19.79 -1.56
C GLN A 64 -14.67 21.32 -1.49
N SER A 65 -13.45 21.84 -1.34
CA SER A 65 -13.19 23.27 -1.28
C SER A 65 -13.55 23.98 -2.60
N ALA A 66 -13.19 23.38 -3.74
CA ALA A 66 -13.54 23.90 -5.06
C ALA A 66 -15.06 23.90 -5.29
N LEU A 67 -15.76 22.85 -4.85
CA LEU A 67 -17.22 22.75 -4.93
C LEU A 67 -17.92 23.80 -4.06
N GLU A 68 -17.42 24.05 -2.85
CA GLU A 68 -17.94 25.11 -1.97
C GLU A 68 -17.75 26.50 -2.59
N SER A 69 -16.59 26.74 -3.22
CA SER A 69 -16.32 27.98 -3.96
C SER A 69 -17.30 28.17 -5.11
N LEU A 70 -17.45 27.15 -5.97
CA LEU A 70 -18.41 27.17 -7.08
C LEU A 70 -19.84 27.45 -6.59
N LYS A 71 -20.26 26.79 -5.50
CA LYS A 71 -21.57 27.01 -4.90
C LYS A 71 -21.74 28.48 -4.46
N SER A 72 -20.73 29.07 -3.84
CA SER A 72 -20.77 30.49 -3.42
C SER A 72 -20.98 31.41 -4.62
N VAL A 73 -20.21 31.24 -5.70
CA VAL A 73 -20.33 32.08 -6.90
C VAL A 73 -21.68 31.87 -7.60
N VAL A 74 -22.16 30.63 -7.66
CA VAL A 74 -23.49 30.32 -8.23
C VAL A 74 -24.63 30.91 -7.37
N ASP A 75 -24.47 31.05 -6.06
CA ASP A 75 -25.49 31.73 -5.25
C ASP A 75 -25.56 33.25 -5.55
N ASP A 76 -24.46 33.85 -6.02
CA ASP A 76 -24.40 35.26 -6.43
C ASP A 76 -25.09 35.53 -7.79
N PHE A 77 -25.43 34.48 -8.56
CA PHE A 77 -26.23 34.60 -9.81
C PHE A 77 -27.65 35.13 -9.62
N ARG A 78 -28.13 35.29 -8.38
CA ARG A 78 -29.51 35.69 -8.08
C ARG A 78 -29.78 37.21 -8.23
N TYR A 79 -28.81 38.01 -8.67
CA TYR A 79 -28.92 39.47 -8.78
C TYR A 79 -29.02 39.97 -10.24
N GLU A 80 -29.48 41.22 -10.43
CA GLU A 80 -29.76 41.82 -11.75
C GLU A 80 -28.53 41.87 -12.69
N ASN A 81 -27.31 41.76 -12.16
CA ASN A 81 -26.05 41.75 -12.90
C ASN A 81 -25.43 40.35 -13.06
N TRP A 82 -26.23 39.30 -13.13
CA TRP A 82 -25.76 37.91 -13.26
C TRP A 82 -24.72 37.68 -14.37
N GLN A 83 -24.72 38.51 -15.41
CA GLN A 83 -23.76 38.48 -16.52
C GLN A 83 -22.33 38.76 -16.05
N ASP A 84 -22.16 39.62 -15.06
CA ASP A 84 -20.84 39.94 -14.48
C ASP A 84 -20.27 38.77 -13.68
N ASN A 85 -21.12 37.85 -13.22
CA ASN A 85 -20.71 36.66 -12.46
C ASN A 85 -20.40 35.45 -13.36
N VAL A 86 -20.69 35.51 -14.67
CA VAL A 86 -20.42 34.41 -15.61
C VAL A 86 -18.93 34.06 -15.64
N PRO A 87 -17.99 35.01 -15.78
CA PRO A 87 -16.56 34.71 -15.74
C PRO A 87 -16.13 34.03 -14.43
N ASP A 88 -16.65 34.47 -13.29
CA ASP A 88 -16.32 33.89 -11.99
C ASP A 88 -16.80 32.44 -11.87
N VAL A 89 -17.96 32.10 -12.47
CA VAL A 89 -18.43 30.70 -12.54
C VAL A 89 -17.60 29.86 -13.49
N GLU A 90 -17.18 30.41 -14.62
CA GLU A 90 -16.26 29.71 -15.54
C GLU A 90 -14.94 29.38 -14.83
N ASP A 91 -14.36 30.36 -14.12
CA ASP A 91 -13.14 30.18 -13.34
C ASP A 91 -13.33 29.17 -12.20
N ALA A 92 -14.41 29.27 -11.43
CA ALA A 92 -14.70 28.33 -10.35
C ALA A 92 -14.95 26.90 -10.87
N THR A 93 -15.57 26.76 -12.04
CA THR A 93 -15.77 25.46 -12.71
C THR A 93 -14.45 24.88 -13.15
N SER A 94 -13.56 25.67 -13.77
CA SER A 94 -12.23 25.22 -14.18
C SER A 94 -11.36 24.79 -13.00
N ASN A 95 -11.49 25.46 -11.85
CA ASN A 95 -10.84 25.05 -10.61
C ASN A 95 -11.38 23.71 -10.09
N LEU A 96 -12.70 23.49 -10.17
CA LEU A 96 -13.31 22.21 -9.79
C LEU A 96 -12.88 21.07 -10.73
N GLU A 97 -12.80 21.32 -12.04
CA GLU A 97 -12.29 20.35 -13.02
C GLU A 97 -10.84 19.96 -12.69
N SER A 98 -9.96 20.94 -12.47
CA SER A 98 -8.57 20.69 -12.06
C SER A 98 -8.48 19.87 -10.76
N ALA A 99 -9.35 20.14 -9.78
CA ALA A 99 -9.37 19.39 -8.53
C ALA A 99 -9.86 17.94 -8.73
N LEU A 100 -10.84 17.72 -9.61
CA LEU A 100 -11.32 16.38 -9.96
C LEU A 100 -10.26 15.57 -10.71
N ASP A 101 -9.53 16.20 -11.63
CA ASP A 101 -8.41 15.54 -12.34
C ASP A 101 -7.33 15.07 -11.35
N ASN A 102 -6.98 15.91 -10.37
CA ASN A 102 -6.04 15.53 -9.31
C ASN A 102 -6.56 14.38 -8.44
N PHE A 103 -7.85 14.40 -8.09
CA PHE A 103 -8.48 13.33 -7.34
C PHE A 103 -8.50 12.01 -8.12
N GLU A 104 -8.77 12.06 -9.43
CA GLU A 104 -8.70 10.89 -10.31
C GLU A 104 -7.28 10.32 -10.39
N MET A 105 -6.25 11.18 -10.53
CA MET A 105 -4.86 10.74 -10.48
C MET A 105 -4.53 10.04 -9.14
N ALA A 106 -4.91 10.63 -8.01
CA ALA A 106 -4.66 10.02 -6.70
C ALA A 106 -5.35 8.65 -6.54
N ILE A 107 -6.56 8.48 -7.08
CA ILE A 107 -7.24 7.18 -7.09
C ILE A 107 -6.49 6.16 -7.96
N ASN A 108 -6.02 6.58 -9.13
CA ASN A 108 -5.28 5.70 -10.04
C ASN A 108 -3.95 5.23 -9.43
N ASP A 109 -3.29 6.07 -8.64
CA ASP A 109 -2.08 5.70 -7.92
C ASP A 109 -2.38 4.55 -6.92
N VAL A 110 -3.45 4.68 -6.11
CA VAL A 110 -3.90 3.61 -5.20
C VAL A 110 -4.26 2.31 -5.94
N ASP A 111 -4.96 2.41 -7.07
CA ASP A 111 -5.35 1.23 -7.86
C ASP A 111 -4.13 0.50 -8.44
N SER A 112 -3.01 1.22 -8.65
CA SER A 112 -1.78 0.65 -9.17
C SER A 112 -0.98 -0.17 -8.13
N GLU A 113 -1.17 0.08 -6.83
CA GLU A 113 -0.49 -0.62 -5.74
C GLU A 113 -1.25 -1.86 -5.20
N LEU A 114 -2.53 -1.98 -5.53
CA LEU A 114 -3.40 -3.10 -5.13
C LEU A 114 -3.11 -4.40 -5.91
#